data_AF-A0A0F9B3R0-F1
#
_entry.id   AF-A0A0F9B3R0-F1
#
_cell.length_a   1.000
_cell.length_b   1.000
_cell.length_c   1.000
_cell.angle_alpha   90.00
_cell.angle_beta   90.00
_cell.angle_gamma   90.00
#
_symmetry.space_group_name_H-M   'P 1'
#
loop_
_entity.id
_entity.type
_entity.pdbx_description
1 polymer ?
#
loop_
_entity_poly.entity_id
_entity_poly.type
_entity_poly.pdbx_seq_one_letter_code
_entity_poly.pdbx_strand_id
1 'polypeptide(L)'
;MTLVDDMFAKRPNKHPVHTAIETLTEPEDVLRFQTDYRTYMELEGFTAEIADRDIGYILGYYGEMERELWYGTLGIDHPIFGDRASLKEIEKKLNK
;
A
#
# COMPACT_ATOMS: atom_id res chain seq x y z
N MET A 1 14.18 -15.23 3.98
CA MET A 1 12.72 -15.28 3.95
C MET A 1 12.26 -13.86 3.74
N THR A 2 11.51 -13.59 2.68
CA THR A 2 11.03 -12.24 2.34
C THR A 2 9.81 -11.89 3.20
N LEU A 3 9.46 -10.60 3.31
CA LEU A 3 8.21 -10.21 3.98
C LEU A 3 6.99 -10.79 3.27
N VAL A 4 7.04 -10.96 1.95
CA VAL A 4 5.96 -11.58 1.17
C VAL A 4 5.75 -13.04 1.60
N ASP A 5 6.84 -13.81 1.76
CA ASP A 5 6.78 -15.20 2.25
C ASP A 5 6.16 -15.28 3.65
N ASP A 6 6.57 -14.37 4.54
CA ASP A 6 6.01 -14.25 5.90
C ASP A 6 4.50 -13.96 5.88
N MET A 7 4.04 -13.10 4.96
CA MET A 7 2.62 -12.77 4.83
C MET A 7 1.79 -13.96 4.34
N PHE A 8 2.31 -14.73 3.37
CA PHE A 8 1.67 -15.97 2.95
C PHE A 8 1.61 -16.98 4.10
N ALA A 9 2.69 -17.14 4.88
CA ALA A 9 2.70 -18.06 6.01
C ALA A 9 1.68 -17.67 7.10
N LYS A 10 1.54 -16.37 7.38
CA LYS A 10 0.57 -15.86 8.37
C LYS A 10 -0.88 -15.99 7.90
N ARG A 11 -1.15 -15.79 6.61
CA ARG A 11 -2.51 -15.82 6.02
C ARG A 11 -2.48 -16.47 4.63
N PRO A 12 -2.38 -17.81 4.52
CA PRO A 12 -2.12 -18.49 3.25
C PRO A 12 -3.22 -18.35 2.19
N ASN A 13 -4.44 -18.01 2.59
CA ASN A 13 -5.58 -17.82 1.70
C ASN A 13 -5.85 -16.35 1.36
N LYS A 14 -4.98 -15.43 1.78
CA LYS A 14 -5.15 -13.99 1.59
C LYS A 14 -3.98 -13.45 0.78
N HIS A 15 -4.30 -12.56 -0.15
CA HIS A 15 -3.27 -11.90 -0.95
C HIS A 15 -2.31 -11.12 -0.03
N PRO A 16 -0.98 -11.21 -0.22
CA PRO A 16 0.01 -10.66 0.69
C PRO A 16 -0.12 -9.14 0.88
N VAL A 17 -0.52 -8.40 -0.16
CA VAL A 17 -0.77 -6.95 -0.08
C VAL A 17 -1.85 -6.61 0.95
N HIS A 18 -2.93 -7.39 1.00
CA HIS A 18 -4.00 -7.15 1.96
C HIS A 18 -3.54 -7.40 3.40
N THR A 19 -2.73 -8.44 3.60
CA THR A 19 -2.13 -8.73 4.91
C THR A 19 -1.14 -7.63 5.30
N ALA A 20 -0.35 -7.13 4.35
CA ALA A 20 0.62 -6.07 4.59
C ALA A 20 -0.08 -4.78 5.04
N ILE A 21 -1.19 -4.39 4.37
CA ILE A 21 -1.97 -3.19 4.73
C ILE A 21 -2.49 -3.25 6.17
N GLU A 22 -2.91 -4.42 6.62
CA GLU A 22 -3.49 -4.61 7.96
C GLU A 22 -2.46 -4.77 9.08
N THR A 23 -1.19 -5.04 8.74
CA THR A 23 -0.19 -5.48 9.74
C THR A 23 1.10 -4.68 9.78
N LEU A 24 1.44 -3.97 8.70
CA LEU A 24 2.65 -3.16 8.64
C LEU A 24 2.33 -1.70 8.96
N THR A 25 2.98 -1.17 9.99
CA THR A 25 2.84 0.22 10.44
C THR A 25 4.10 1.06 10.22
N GLU A 26 5.27 0.41 10.20
CA GLU A 26 6.56 1.09 10.11
C GLU A 26 6.97 1.38 8.65
N PRO A 27 7.47 2.59 8.32
CA PRO A 27 7.94 2.96 6.98
C PRO A 27 8.93 2.02 6.34
N GLU A 28 9.92 1.57 7.10
CA GLU A 28 10.93 0.63 6.63
C GLU A 28 10.34 -0.72 6.22
N ASP A 29 9.31 -1.20 6.93
CA ASP A 29 8.67 -2.47 6.64
C ASP A 29 7.79 -2.39 5.40
N VAL A 30 7.09 -1.28 5.21
CA VAL A 30 6.27 -1.04 4.02
C VAL A 30 7.15 -0.89 2.78
N LEU A 31 8.28 -0.18 2.85
CA LEU A 31 9.24 -0.08 1.74
C LEU A 31 9.90 -1.42 1.42
N ARG A 32 10.25 -2.20 2.44
CA ARG A 32 10.76 -3.56 2.27
C ARG A 32 9.71 -4.45 1.61
N PHE A 33 8.46 -4.38 2.04
CA PHE A 33 7.36 -5.12 1.43
C PHE A 33 7.16 -4.73 -0.04
N GLN A 34 7.20 -3.44 -0.38
CA GLN A 34 7.06 -3.01 -1.77
C GLN A 34 8.17 -3.59 -2.65
N THR A 35 9.41 -3.62 -2.15
CA THR A 35 10.56 -4.19 -2.85
C THR A 35 10.36 -5.70 -3.05
N ASP A 36 10.06 -6.42 -1.97
CA ASP A 36 9.83 -7.87 -2.00
C ASP A 36 8.64 -8.24 -2.90
N TYR A 37 7.56 -7.46 -2.85
CA TYR A 37 6.36 -7.66 -3.67
C TYR A 37 6.63 -7.43 -5.15
N ARG A 38 7.41 -6.40 -5.50
CA ARG A 38 7.81 -6.14 -6.88
C ARG A 38 8.63 -7.31 -7.43
N THR A 39 9.60 -7.81 -6.66
CA THR A 39 10.38 -9.00 -7.03
C THR A 39 9.50 -10.24 -7.17
N TYR A 40 8.56 -10.46 -6.25
CA TYR A 40 7.59 -11.56 -6.35
C TYR A 40 6.78 -11.47 -7.64
N MET A 41 6.22 -10.31 -7.96
CA MET A 41 5.43 -10.10 -9.17
C MET A 41 6.25 -10.29 -10.45
N GLU A 42 7.51 -9.88 -10.45
CA GLU A 42 8.43 -10.14 -11.57
C GLU A 42 8.71 -11.63 -11.78
N LEU A 43 8.86 -12.40 -10.69
CA LEU A 43 9.02 -13.86 -10.77
C LEU A 43 7.76 -14.57 -11.29
N GLU A 44 6.59 -14.01 -11.01
CA GLU A 44 5.30 -14.47 -11.55
C GLU A 44 5.06 -14.00 -13.00
N GLY A 45 5.99 -13.25 -13.60
CA GLY A 45 5.95 -12.82 -14.99
C GLY A 45 5.27 -11.47 -15.23
N PHE A 46 4.99 -10.69 -14.18
CA PHE A 46 4.48 -9.33 -14.29
C PHE A 46 5.61 -8.30 -14.36
N THR A 47 5.32 -7.10 -14.85
CA THR A 47 6.29 -6.00 -14.83
C THR A 47 6.25 -5.25 -13.51
N ALA A 48 7.36 -4.59 -13.16
CA ALA A 48 7.42 -3.66 -12.02
C ALA A 48 6.29 -2.61 -12.03
N GLU A 49 5.94 -2.09 -13.21
CA GLU A 49 4.85 -1.11 -13.35
C GLU A 49 3.49 -1.70 -12.95
N ILE A 50 3.24 -2.97 -13.30
CA ILE A 50 2.00 -3.66 -12.91
C ILE A 50 1.98 -3.85 -11.39
N ALA A 51 3.09 -4.26 -10.79
CA ALA A 51 3.19 -4.45 -9.34
C ALA A 51 2.92 -3.14 -8.57
N ASP A 52 3.49 -2.02 -9.04
CA ASP A 52 3.26 -0.70 -8.43
C ASP A 52 1.82 -0.22 -8.60
N ARG A 53 1.24 -0.43 -9.80
CA ARG A 53 -0.15 -0.07 -10.07
C ARG A 53 -1.11 -0.91 -9.23
N ASP A 54 -0.81 -2.18 -9.02
CA ASP A 54 -1.61 -3.11 -8.24
C ASP A 54 -1.65 -2.70 -6.76
N ILE A 55 -0.51 -2.36 -6.16
CA ILE A 55 -0.47 -1.78 -4.80
C ILE A 55 -1.31 -0.51 -4.73
N GLY A 56 -1.13 0.42 -5.68
CA GLY A 56 -1.88 1.68 -5.70
C GLY A 56 -3.39 1.48 -5.85
N TYR A 57 -3.82 0.54 -6.70
CA TYR A 57 -5.22 0.18 -6.86
C TYR A 57 -5.78 -0.41 -5.57
N ILE A 58 -5.10 -1.39 -4.99
CA ILE A 58 -5.52 -2.06 -3.74
C ILE A 58 -5.66 -1.04 -2.62
N LEU A 59 -4.70 -0.12 -2.46
CA LEU A 59 -4.82 0.97 -1.50
C LEU A 59 -6.11 1.75 -1.75
N GLY A 60 -6.43 2.14 -2.98
CA GLY A 60 -7.70 2.79 -3.33
C GLY A 60 -8.96 2.09 -2.81
N TYR A 61 -8.96 0.75 -2.68
CA TYR A 61 -10.10 -0.04 -2.17
C TYR A 61 -10.25 -0.05 -0.65
N TYR A 62 -9.19 0.28 0.10
CA TYR A 62 -9.25 0.32 1.56
C TYR A 62 -9.93 1.57 2.11
N GLY A 63 -10.32 1.53 3.38
CA GLY A 63 -10.86 2.68 4.09
C GLY A 63 -9.89 3.85 4.10
N GLU A 64 -10.42 5.07 4.31
CA GLU A 64 -9.62 6.30 4.29
C GLU A 64 -8.46 6.26 5.28
N MET A 65 -8.69 5.74 6.49
CA MET A 65 -7.68 5.62 7.53
C MET A 65 -6.54 4.67 7.14
N GLU A 66 -6.86 3.48 6.60
CA GLU A 66 -5.85 2.50 6.16
C GLU A 66 -5.06 3.00 4.94
N ARG A 67 -5.73 3.75 4.04
CA ARG A 67 -5.07 4.42 2.92
C ARG A 67 -4.09 5.49 3.36
N GLU A 68 -4.52 6.40 4.23
CA GLU A 68 -3.68 7.50 4.70
C GLU A 68 -2.43 7.00 5.42
N LEU A 69 -2.58 5.93 6.22
CA LEU A 69 -1.45 5.26 6.86
C LEU A 69 -0.44 4.81 5.81
N TRP A 70 -0.88 4.05 4.81
CA TRP A 70 0.04 3.48 3.82
C TRP A 70 0.65 4.51 2.87
N TYR A 71 -0.13 5.45 2.34
CA TYR A 71 0.41 6.53 1.49
C TYR A 71 1.36 7.44 2.27
N GLY A 72 1.02 7.78 3.52
CA GLY A 72 1.89 8.56 4.39
C GLY A 72 3.22 7.86 4.67
N THR A 73 3.18 6.55 4.87
CA THR A 73 4.32 5.69 5.12
C THR A 73 5.22 5.51 3.88
N LEU A 74 4.61 5.42 2.68
CA LEU A 74 5.34 5.32 1.40
C LEU A 74 5.88 6.67 0.89
N GLY A 75 5.42 7.79 1.45
CA GLY A 75 5.77 9.12 0.95
C GLY A 75 5.25 9.39 -0.47
N ILE A 76 4.17 8.72 -0.86
CA ILE A 76 3.54 8.84 -2.19
C ILE A 76 2.26 9.67 -2.04
N ASP A 77 2.03 10.60 -2.96
CA ASP A 77 0.80 11.40 -2.98
C ASP A 77 -0.43 10.55 -3.32
N HIS A 78 -1.53 10.80 -2.62
CA HIS A 78 -2.77 10.05 -2.81
C HIS A 78 -3.38 10.38 -4.19
N PRO A 79 -3.54 9.41 -5.13
CA PRO A 79 -3.92 9.68 -6.51
C PRO A 79 -5.32 10.31 -6.67
N ILE A 80 -6.20 10.12 -5.68
CA ILE A 80 -7.55 10.72 -5.66
C ILE A 80 -7.58 12.08 -4.94
N PHE A 81 -6.66 12.33 -4.00
CA PHE A 81 -6.75 13.49 -3.10
C PHE A 81 -5.65 14.52 -3.32
N GLY A 82 -4.66 14.26 -4.19
CA GLY A 82 -3.55 15.19 -4.42
C GLY A 82 -2.69 15.38 -3.18
N ASP A 83 -1.65 16.23 -3.29
CA ASP A 83 -0.68 16.46 -2.21
C ASP A 83 -1.36 16.80 -0.87
N ARG A 84 -0.64 16.58 0.24
CA ARG A 84 -1.11 16.79 1.63
C ARG A 84 -1.84 18.12 1.90
N ALA A 85 -1.60 19.18 1.13
CA ALA A 85 -2.32 20.45 1.17
C ALA A 85 -3.77 20.37 0.66
N SER A 86 -4.01 19.53 -0.34
CA SER A 86 -5.32 19.24 -0.91
C SER A 86 -6.24 18.51 0.09
N LEU A 87 -5.66 17.66 0.94
CA LEU A 87 -6.37 16.98 2.04
C LEU A 87 -6.89 17.98 3.09
N LYS A 88 -6.10 19.00 3.46
CA LYS A 88 -6.58 20.06 4.37
C LYS A 88 -7.76 20.84 3.80
N GLU A 89 -7.84 21.03 2.48
CA GLU A 89 -8.99 21.68 1.85
C GLU A 89 -10.24 20.78 1.87
N ILE A 90 -10.07 19.47 1.76
CA ILE A 90 -11.16 18.49 1.82
C ILE A 90 -11.67 18.32 3.25
N GLU A 91 -10.78 18.22 4.25
CA GLU A 91 -11.14 18.25 5.68
C GLU A 91 -11.96 19.49 6.05
N LYS A 92 -11.60 20.64 5.48
CA LYS A 92 -12.32 21.91 5.69
C LYS A 92 -13.71 21.93 5.02
N LYS A 93 -13.91 21.15 3.96
CA LYS A 93 -15.21 21.01 3.27
C LYS A 93 -16.13 19.98 3.94
N LEU A 94 -15.58 18.95 4.57
CA LEU A 94 -16.34 17.91 5.27
C LEU A 94 -16.79 18.32 6.69
N ASN A 95 -16.03 19.20 7.35
CA ASN A 95 -16.35 19.73 8.69
C ASN A 95 -17.23 21.00 8.66
N LYS A 96 -18.05 21.18 7.63
CA LYS A 96 -18.92 22.33 7.42
C LYS A 96 -20.34 21.88 7.09
#